data_AF-A0A936DDL9-F1
#
_entry.id   AF-A0A936DDL9-F1
#
_cell.length_a   1.000
_cell.length_b   1.000
_cell.length_c   1.000
_cell.angle_alpha   90.00
_cell.angle_beta   90.00
_cell.angle_gamma   90.00
#
_symmetry.space_group_name_H-M   'P 1'
#
loop_
_entity.id
_entity.type
_entity.pdbx_description
1 polymer ?
#
loop_
_entity_poly.entity_id
_entity_poly.type
_entity_poly.pdbx_seq_one_letter_code
_entity_poly.pdbx_strand_id
1 'polypeptide(L)'
;MALSQRAKDWLATLSRETPMPTAEVERRIIDAGGTPHAVWLAFQDEYGGYFEEVGPGDFAIWGLARAATAEPPPSWREPNQVTLVAATKWLPEAIVCAEVHPVHDYHLYADGRFAGIGGTVDSFAMKLEREGLMREFYGRGKVERTLITRESGKPEHQQLLAAMQYALVPEASNARRQFFLEPRRLLDHCPHLTQLVLYEVDPTAGPPV
;
A
#
# COMPACT_ATOMS: atom_id res chain seq x y z
N MET A 1 10.00 6.23 -9.06
CA MET A 1 11.02 6.01 -8.00
C MET A 1 11.37 4.54 -8.03
N ALA A 2 12.65 4.17 -7.99
CA ALA A 2 13.01 2.76 -7.90
C ALA A 2 12.69 2.25 -6.49
N LEU A 3 12.08 1.06 -6.39
CA LEU A 3 11.83 0.41 -5.10
C LEU A 3 13.14 0.11 -4.38
N SER A 4 13.13 0.30 -3.07
CA SER A 4 14.18 -0.15 -2.16
C SER A 4 14.28 -1.69 -2.16
N GLN A 5 15.38 -2.23 -1.61
CA GLN A 5 15.53 -3.68 -1.52
C GLN A 5 14.47 -4.31 -0.60
N ARG A 6 14.14 -3.67 0.53
CA ARG A 6 13.07 -4.14 1.45
C ARG A 6 11.71 -4.29 0.76
N ALA A 7 11.34 -3.34 -0.10
CA ALA A 7 10.08 -3.37 -0.82
C ALA A 7 10.08 -4.47 -1.89
N LYS A 8 11.21 -4.64 -2.60
CA LYS A 8 11.40 -5.74 -3.55
C LYS A 8 11.36 -7.11 -2.87
N ASP A 9 12.02 -7.25 -1.72
CA ASP A 9 12.04 -8.49 -0.96
C ASP A 9 10.64 -8.88 -0.50
N TRP A 10 9.85 -7.91 0.00
CA TRP A 10 8.45 -8.17 0.33
C TRP A 10 7.62 -8.50 -0.91
N LEU A 11 7.73 -7.74 -2.00
CA LEU A 11 7.01 -8.02 -3.24
C LEU A 11 7.30 -9.43 -3.78
N ALA A 12 8.54 -9.90 -3.64
CA ALA A 12 8.96 -11.24 -4.03
C ALA A 12 8.34 -12.36 -3.17
N THR A 13 7.75 -12.03 -2.01
CA THR A 13 6.98 -13.01 -1.21
C THR A 13 5.58 -13.26 -1.73
N LEU A 14 5.07 -12.40 -2.61
CA LEU A 14 3.72 -12.50 -3.14
C LEU A 14 3.67 -13.44 -4.34
N SER A 15 2.61 -14.24 -4.44
CA SER A 15 2.31 -14.95 -5.68
C SER A 15 1.81 -13.97 -6.75
N ARG A 16 2.04 -14.30 -8.02
CA ARG A 16 1.62 -13.50 -9.17
C ARG A 16 0.98 -14.38 -10.23
N GLU A 17 -0.27 -14.09 -10.60
CA GLU A 17 -0.89 -14.68 -11.80
C GLU A 17 -0.44 -13.95 -13.06
N THR A 18 -0.72 -14.52 -14.24
CA THR A 18 -0.56 -13.79 -15.49
C THR A 18 -1.59 -12.65 -15.54
N PRO A 19 -1.16 -11.38 -15.53
CA PRO A 19 -2.11 -10.27 -15.63
C PRO A 19 -2.73 -10.21 -17.02
N MET A 20 -3.89 -9.55 -17.11
CA MET A 20 -4.43 -9.10 -18.39
C MET A 20 -3.38 -8.22 -19.10
N PRO A 21 -3.09 -8.45 -20.40
CA PRO A 21 -2.13 -7.62 -21.13
C PRO A 21 -2.53 -6.13 -21.10
N THR A 22 -1.54 -5.26 -20.95
CA THR A 22 -1.79 -3.81 -20.81
C THR A 22 -2.49 -3.20 -22.02
N ALA A 23 -2.19 -3.67 -23.24
CA ALA A 23 -2.91 -3.25 -24.44
C ALA A 23 -4.42 -3.59 -24.39
N GLU A 24 -4.77 -4.72 -23.77
CA GLU A 24 -6.17 -5.11 -23.60
C GLU A 24 -6.85 -4.28 -22.51
N VAL A 25 -6.13 -3.95 -21.44
CA VAL A 25 -6.62 -3.01 -20.41
C VAL A 25 -6.82 -1.61 -20.97
N GLU A 26 -5.88 -1.10 -21.75
CA GLU A 26 -5.99 0.19 -22.46
C GLU A 26 -7.25 0.24 -23.33
N ARG A 27 -7.47 -0.79 -24.14
CA ARG A 27 -8.68 -0.92 -24.96
C ARG A 27 -9.95 -0.85 -24.11
N ARG A 28 -9.99 -1.55 -22.98
CA ARG A 28 -11.15 -1.54 -22.05
C ARG A 28 -11.39 -0.19 -21.40
N ILE A 29 -10.34 0.57 -21.11
CA ILE A 29 -10.47 1.94 -20.61
C ILE A 29 -11.14 2.83 -21.67
N ILE A 30 -10.69 2.73 -22.92
CA ILE A 30 -11.26 3.48 -24.05
C ILE A 30 -12.72 3.07 -24.31
N ASP A 31 -13.01 1.77 -24.33
CA ASP A 31 -14.36 1.22 -24.53
C ASP A 31 -15.33 1.67 -23.41
N ALA A 32 -14.82 1.90 -22.19
CA ALA A 32 -15.57 2.45 -21.06
C ALA A 32 -15.70 4.00 -21.10
N GLY A 33 -15.15 4.66 -22.13
CA GLY A 33 -15.19 6.12 -22.29
C GLY A 33 -14.16 6.88 -21.43
N GLY A 34 -13.16 6.20 -20.87
CA GLY A 34 -12.11 6.80 -20.05
C GLY A 34 -10.86 7.21 -20.83
N THR A 35 -9.97 7.95 -20.17
CA THR A 35 -8.64 8.26 -20.69
C THR A 35 -7.63 7.24 -20.15
N PRO A 36 -6.87 6.53 -20.99
CA PRO A 36 -5.84 5.60 -20.54
C PRO A 36 -4.61 6.37 -20.04
N HIS A 37 -4.60 6.73 -18.76
CA HIS A 37 -3.46 7.42 -18.16
C HIS A 37 -2.23 6.53 -18.10
N ALA A 38 -1.06 7.10 -18.44
CA ALA A 38 0.21 6.36 -18.45
C ALA A 38 0.53 5.71 -17.10
N VAL A 39 0.17 6.35 -15.97
CA VAL A 39 0.39 5.81 -14.64
C VAL A 39 -0.46 4.57 -14.34
N TRP A 40 -1.65 4.46 -14.94
CA TRP A 40 -2.51 3.29 -14.83
C TRP A 40 -1.93 2.12 -15.61
N LEU A 41 -1.52 2.37 -16.87
CA LEU A 41 -0.92 1.35 -17.71
C LEU A 41 0.41 0.84 -17.13
N ALA A 42 1.27 1.74 -16.63
CA ALA A 42 2.50 1.36 -15.94
C ALA A 42 2.24 0.50 -14.70
N PHE A 43 1.20 0.83 -13.92
CA PHE A 43 0.78 0.00 -12.79
C PHE A 43 0.38 -1.41 -13.24
N GLN A 44 -0.39 -1.53 -14.32
CA GLN A 44 -0.81 -2.83 -14.85
C GLN A 44 0.39 -3.68 -15.29
N ASP A 45 1.33 -3.09 -16.01
CA ASP A 45 2.56 -3.76 -16.46
C ASP A 45 3.42 -4.23 -15.26
N GLU A 46 3.69 -3.32 -14.33
CA GLU A 46 4.60 -3.57 -13.22
C GLU A 46 3.99 -4.50 -12.15
N TYR A 47 2.72 -4.27 -11.80
CA TYR A 47 2.10 -4.83 -10.60
C TYR A 47 0.83 -5.64 -10.85
N GLY A 48 0.36 -5.74 -12.09
CA GLY A 48 -0.80 -6.57 -12.39
C GLY A 48 -0.56 -8.04 -12.01
N GLY A 49 -1.57 -8.64 -11.37
CA GLY A 49 -1.65 -10.06 -11.04
C GLY A 49 -1.06 -10.46 -9.69
N TYR A 50 -0.45 -9.55 -8.93
CA TYR A 50 0.06 -9.89 -7.58
C TYR A 50 -1.07 -10.11 -6.59
N PHE A 51 -0.88 -11.09 -5.70
CA PHE A 51 -1.80 -11.44 -4.63
C PHE A 51 -1.26 -10.90 -3.31
N GLU A 52 -2.01 -10.00 -2.72
CA GLU A 52 -1.75 -9.48 -1.39
C GLU A 52 -2.78 -10.05 -0.41
N GLU A 53 -2.34 -10.74 0.63
CA GLU A 53 -3.21 -11.09 1.75
C GLU A 53 -3.41 -9.83 2.61
N VAL A 54 -4.64 -9.31 2.63
CA VAL A 54 -5.02 -8.10 3.38
C VAL A 54 -5.61 -8.41 4.75
N GLY A 55 -6.02 -9.65 4.97
CA GLY A 55 -6.46 -10.22 6.23
C GLY A 55 -6.51 -11.74 6.12
N PRO A 56 -6.70 -12.47 7.24
CA PRO A 56 -6.72 -13.93 7.20
C PRO A 56 -7.77 -14.48 6.22
N GLY A 57 -7.29 -15.01 5.08
CA GLY A 57 -8.15 -15.51 4.00
C GLY A 57 -8.83 -14.46 3.14
N ASP A 58 -8.45 -13.18 3.25
CA ASP A 58 -8.92 -12.09 2.39
C ASP A 58 -7.77 -11.54 1.55
N PHE A 59 -7.99 -11.41 0.24
CA PHE A 59 -6.94 -11.10 -0.72
C PHE A 59 -7.32 -9.91 -1.60
N ALA A 60 -6.34 -9.04 -1.84
CA ALA A 60 -6.37 -8.07 -2.92
C ALA A 60 -5.52 -8.61 -4.08
N ILE A 61 -6.16 -8.88 -5.23
CA ILE A 61 -5.45 -9.27 -6.45
C ILE A 61 -5.31 -8.02 -7.32
N TRP A 62 -4.09 -7.50 -7.43
CA TRP A 62 -3.83 -6.22 -8.07
C TRP A 62 -4.03 -6.30 -9.59
N GLY A 63 -4.57 -5.24 -10.17
CA GLY A 63 -4.82 -5.14 -11.60
C GLY A 63 -6.05 -4.30 -11.91
N LEU A 64 -6.02 -3.66 -13.07
CA LEU A 64 -7.10 -2.77 -13.51
C LEU A 64 -8.32 -3.54 -14.03
N ALA A 65 -8.10 -4.73 -14.56
CA ALA A 65 -9.12 -5.68 -14.98
C ALA A 65 -8.59 -7.11 -14.80
N ARG A 66 -9.49 -8.06 -14.53
CA ARG A 66 -9.17 -9.50 -14.46
C ARG A 66 -10.00 -10.28 -15.47
N ALA A 67 -9.41 -11.30 -16.07
CA ALA A 67 -10.11 -12.12 -17.06
C ALA A 67 -11.20 -12.97 -16.40
N ALA A 68 -12.26 -13.31 -17.14
CA ALA A 68 -13.25 -14.29 -16.68
C ALA A 68 -12.66 -15.68 -16.39
N THR A 69 -11.51 -15.99 -17.02
CA THR A 69 -10.77 -17.23 -16.88
C THR A 69 -9.62 -17.12 -15.88
N ALA A 70 -9.54 -16.04 -15.11
CA ALA A 70 -8.53 -15.90 -14.07
C ALA A 70 -8.79 -16.90 -12.94
N GLU A 71 -7.75 -17.32 -12.24
CA GLU A 71 -7.82 -18.32 -11.17
C GLU A 71 -7.18 -17.73 -9.90
N PRO A 72 -7.97 -17.42 -8.85
CA PRO A 72 -9.40 -17.66 -8.73
C PRO A 72 -10.23 -16.69 -9.60
N PRO A 73 -11.47 -17.06 -9.97
CA PRO A 73 -12.34 -16.18 -10.75
C PRO A 73 -12.64 -14.88 -9.98
N PRO A 74 -12.86 -13.75 -10.68
CA PRO A 74 -13.31 -12.52 -10.06
C PRO A 74 -14.59 -12.73 -9.25
N SER A 75 -14.63 -12.20 -8.03
CA SER A 75 -15.70 -12.42 -7.04
C SER A 75 -16.45 -11.13 -6.68
N TRP A 76 -15.74 -10.00 -6.73
CA TRP A 76 -16.19 -8.67 -6.32
C TRP A 76 -16.39 -7.74 -7.50
N ARG A 77 -15.70 -7.97 -8.63
CA ARG A 77 -15.83 -7.17 -9.84
C ARG A 77 -16.23 -8.01 -11.04
N GLU A 78 -16.92 -7.34 -11.97
CA GLU A 78 -17.27 -7.95 -13.25
C GLU A 78 -16.00 -8.34 -14.02
N PRO A 79 -15.89 -9.60 -14.47
CA PRO A 79 -14.74 -10.02 -15.23
C PRO A 79 -14.67 -9.27 -16.56
N ASN A 80 -13.45 -9.08 -17.06
CA ASN A 80 -13.17 -8.38 -18.31
C ASN A 80 -13.67 -6.93 -18.31
N GLN A 81 -13.80 -6.28 -17.16
CA GLN A 81 -14.18 -4.87 -17.10
C GLN A 81 -13.17 -4.06 -16.30
N VAL A 82 -13.10 -2.78 -16.61
CA VAL A 82 -12.46 -1.77 -15.78
C VAL A 82 -13.53 -0.96 -15.08
N THR A 83 -13.22 -0.42 -13.91
CA THR A 83 -14.14 0.43 -13.15
C THR A 83 -13.54 1.82 -13.01
N LEU A 84 -14.10 2.78 -13.75
CA LEU A 84 -13.70 4.17 -13.70
C LEU A 84 -14.46 4.90 -12.58
N VAL A 85 -13.75 5.75 -11.86
CA VAL A 85 -14.29 6.61 -10.81
C VAL A 85 -14.18 8.06 -11.31
N ALA A 86 -15.31 8.73 -11.44
CA ALA A 86 -15.37 10.09 -11.93
C ALA A 86 -14.57 11.05 -11.03
N ALA A 87 -13.94 12.05 -11.65
CA ALA A 87 -13.28 13.13 -10.92
C ALA A 87 -14.26 13.85 -9.98
N THR A 88 -13.75 14.30 -8.85
CA THR A 88 -14.49 15.15 -7.90
C THR A 88 -13.84 16.53 -7.81
N LYS A 89 -14.41 17.42 -7.01
CA LYS A 89 -13.79 18.73 -6.73
C LYS A 89 -12.36 18.63 -6.18
N TRP A 90 -12.02 17.53 -5.51
CA TRP A 90 -10.79 17.40 -4.71
C TRP A 90 -9.83 16.32 -5.21
N LEU A 91 -10.31 15.44 -6.08
CA LEU A 91 -9.57 14.28 -6.56
C LEU A 91 -9.78 14.17 -8.08
N PRO A 92 -8.72 13.90 -8.86
CA PRO A 92 -8.88 13.62 -10.26
C PRO A 92 -9.65 12.31 -10.44
N GLU A 93 -9.97 11.97 -11.69
CA GLU A 93 -10.52 10.65 -11.97
C GLU A 93 -9.57 9.55 -11.49
N ALA A 94 -10.14 8.41 -11.16
CA ALA A 94 -9.41 7.24 -10.70
C ALA A 94 -9.91 5.98 -11.40
N ILE A 95 -9.16 4.92 -11.24
CA ILE A 95 -9.54 3.58 -11.67
C ILE A 95 -9.41 2.62 -10.48
N VAL A 96 -10.36 1.70 -10.34
CA VAL A 96 -10.24 0.62 -9.35
C VAL A 96 -9.15 -0.34 -9.82
N CYS A 97 -8.15 -0.58 -8.96
CA CYS A 97 -6.91 -1.25 -9.33
C CYS A 97 -6.60 -2.54 -8.54
N ALA A 98 -7.60 -3.10 -7.84
CA ALA A 98 -7.53 -4.45 -7.31
C ALA A 98 -8.89 -5.14 -7.28
N GLU A 99 -8.88 -6.46 -7.45
CA GLU A 99 -9.97 -7.34 -7.09
C GLU A 99 -9.88 -7.63 -5.59
N VAL A 100 -10.74 -7.01 -4.80
CA VAL A 100 -10.74 -7.05 -3.33
C VAL A 100 -12.14 -6.79 -2.81
N HIS A 101 -12.44 -7.20 -1.57
CA HIS A 101 -13.71 -6.88 -0.92
C HIS A 101 -14.00 -5.36 -0.99
N PRO A 102 -15.23 -4.93 -1.35
CA PRO A 102 -15.55 -3.51 -1.58
C PRO A 102 -15.29 -2.54 -0.42
N VAL A 103 -15.17 -3.05 0.81
CA VAL A 103 -14.81 -2.22 1.99
C VAL A 103 -13.36 -1.73 1.96
N HIS A 104 -12.50 -2.41 1.21
CA HIS A 104 -11.07 -2.13 1.13
C HIS A 104 -10.67 -1.34 -0.11
N ASP A 105 -11.60 -1.15 -1.06
CA ASP A 105 -11.43 -0.73 -2.45
C ASP A 105 -10.15 0.05 -2.78
N TYR A 106 -9.42 -0.41 -3.81
CA TYR A 106 -8.12 0.15 -4.18
C TYR A 106 -8.30 1.07 -5.39
N HIS A 107 -7.93 2.33 -5.24
CA HIS A 107 -8.02 3.34 -6.31
C HIS A 107 -6.64 3.85 -6.70
N LEU A 108 -6.39 3.91 -8.01
CA LEU A 108 -5.25 4.61 -8.59
C LEU A 108 -5.75 5.86 -9.31
N TYR A 109 -5.35 7.02 -8.80
CA TYR A 109 -5.75 8.32 -9.35
C TYR A 109 -4.93 8.65 -10.60
N ALA A 110 -5.49 9.46 -11.50
CA ALA A 110 -4.81 9.89 -12.73
C ALA A 110 -3.50 10.67 -12.49
N ASP A 111 -3.36 11.27 -11.31
CA ASP A 111 -2.12 11.94 -10.88
C ASP A 111 -1.10 11.00 -10.22
N GLY A 112 -1.40 9.69 -10.18
CA GLY A 112 -0.51 8.64 -9.66
C GLY A 112 -0.63 8.37 -8.16
N ARG A 113 -1.43 9.15 -7.42
CA ARG A 113 -1.74 8.81 -6.03
C ARG A 113 -2.48 7.48 -5.95
N PHE A 114 -2.28 6.77 -4.85
CA PHE A 114 -2.95 5.49 -4.60
C PHE A 114 -3.73 5.57 -3.29
N ALA A 115 -4.93 5.01 -3.26
CA ALA A 115 -5.70 4.81 -2.04
C ALA A 115 -6.06 3.33 -1.89
N GLY A 116 -5.94 2.83 -0.67
CA GLY A 116 -6.31 1.47 -0.28
C GLY A 116 -6.26 1.34 1.24
N ILE A 117 -6.00 0.13 1.72
CA ILE A 117 -5.80 -0.11 3.15
C ILE A 117 -4.61 0.73 3.66
N GLY A 118 -4.82 1.42 4.78
CA GLY A 118 -3.84 2.35 5.34
C GLY A 118 -3.91 3.78 4.79
N GLY A 119 -4.87 4.07 3.89
CA GLY A 119 -5.20 5.42 3.41
C GLY A 119 -4.47 5.83 2.13
N THR A 120 -4.65 7.09 1.72
CA THR A 120 -4.05 7.63 0.49
C THR A 120 -2.55 7.91 0.64
N VAL A 121 -1.77 7.48 -0.35
CA VAL A 121 -0.33 7.70 -0.50
C VAL A 121 -0.02 8.36 -1.84
N ASP A 122 1.20 8.88 -1.95
CA ASP A 122 1.61 9.66 -3.12
C ASP A 122 1.87 8.80 -4.36
N SER A 123 2.08 7.49 -4.17
CA SER A 123 2.22 6.52 -5.25
C SER A 123 2.01 5.08 -4.75
N PHE A 124 1.71 4.16 -5.67
CA PHE A 124 1.67 2.74 -5.32
C PHE A 124 3.02 2.22 -4.81
N ALA A 125 4.14 2.72 -5.34
CA ALA A 125 5.47 2.39 -4.84
C ALA A 125 5.62 2.70 -3.34
N MET A 126 5.12 3.85 -2.86
CA MET A 126 5.13 4.18 -1.43
C MET A 126 4.30 3.20 -0.59
N LYS A 127 3.21 2.65 -1.13
CA LYS A 127 2.48 1.56 -0.48
C LYS A 127 3.37 0.33 -0.32
N LEU A 128 4.10 -0.07 -1.37
CA LEU A 128 5.03 -1.20 -1.30
C LEU A 128 6.17 -0.95 -0.30
N GLU A 129 6.69 0.28 -0.22
CA GLU A 129 7.69 0.67 0.77
C GLU A 129 7.16 0.53 2.20
N ARG A 130 5.91 0.91 2.46
CA ARG A 130 5.27 0.75 3.76
C ARG A 130 5.06 -0.73 4.12
N GLU A 131 4.58 -1.54 3.19
CA GLU A 131 4.41 -2.98 3.43
C GLU A 131 5.75 -3.68 3.68
N GLY A 132 6.77 -3.38 2.86
CA GLY A 132 8.12 -3.92 3.04
C GLY A 132 8.74 -3.51 4.38
N LEU A 133 8.56 -2.25 4.79
CA LEU A 133 8.99 -1.76 6.10
C LEU A 133 8.31 -2.51 7.25
N MET A 134 6.99 -2.64 7.20
CA MET A 134 6.24 -3.33 8.25
C MET A 134 6.62 -4.81 8.31
N ARG A 135 6.68 -5.50 7.16
CA ARG A 135 7.12 -6.91 7.08
C ARG A 135 8.51 -7.10 7.66
N GLU A 136 9.48 -6.26 7.27
CA GLU A 136 10.84 -6.33 7.78
C GLU A 136 10.86 -6.19 9.31
N PHE A 137 10.12 -5.22 9.86
CA PHE A 137 10.09 -4.99 11.29
C PHE A 137 9.46 -6.15 12.06
N TYR A 138 8.30 -6.65 11.61
CA TYR A 138 7.64 -7.82 12.20
C TYR A 138 8.46 -9.11 12.03
N GLY A 139 9.33 -9.19 11.03
CA GLY A 139 10.27 -10.30 10.85
C GLY A 139 11.38 -10.36 11.90
N ARG A 140 11.59 -9.29 12.70
CA ARG A 140 12.67 -9.22 13.70
C ARG A 140 12.34 -9.92 15.02
N GLY A 141 11.09 -10.28 15.26
CA GLY A 141 10.65 -10.85 16.53
C GLY A 141 9.19 -10.57 16.83
N LYS A 142 8.76 -10.98 18.03
CA LYS A 142 7.45 -10.60 18.55
C LYS A 142 7.41 -9.08 18.76
N VAL A 143 6.41 -8.41 18.19
CA VAL A 143 6.24 -6.97 18.25
C VAL A 143 5.07 -6.59 19.15
N GLU A 144 5.28 -5.60 20.02
CA GLU A 144 4.23 -5.01 20.87
C GLU A 144 4.07 -3.52 20.57
N ARG A 145 2.85 -3.00 20.74
CA ARG A 145 2.59 -1.55 20.65
C ARG A 145 2.71 -0.96 22.05
N THR A 146 3.82 -0.29 22.32
CA THR A 146 4.14 0.23 23.67
C THR A 146 3.66 1.66 23.88
N LEU A 147 3.39 2.40 22.79
CA LEU A 147 2.74 3.71 22.82
C LEU A 147 1.70 3.80 21.70
N ILE A 148 0.48 4.22 22.04
CA ILE A 148 -0.57 4.58 21.08
C ILE A 148 -1.26 5.84 21.61
N THR A 149 -1.09 6.98 20.94
CA THR A 149 -1.64 8.25 21.39
C THR A 149 -2.08 9.14 20.23
N ARG A 150 -3.06 10.00 20.48
CA ARG A 150 -3.49 11.09 19.57
C ARG A 150 -3.02 12.47 20.04
N GLU A 151 -1.99 12.50 20.89
CA GLU A 151 -1.45 13.72 21.49
C GLU A 151 0.02 13.91 21.11
N SER A 152 0.38 13.68 19.84
CA SER A 152 1.79 13.72 19.38
C SER A 152 2.48 15.06 19.63
N GLY A 153 1.71 16.15 19.84
CA GLY A 153 2.24 17.48 20.17
C GLY A 153 2.75 17.65 21.60
N LYS A 154 2.55 16.69 22.52
CA LYS A 154 3.09 16.79 23.88
C LYS A 154 4.62 16.82 23.89
N PRO A 155 5.27 17.55 24.81
CA PRO A 155 6.73 17.69 24.84
C PRO A 155 7.49 16.37 24.81
N GLU A 156 7.05 15.36 25.56
CA GLU A 156 7.66 14.03 25.62
C GLU A 156 7.61 13.29 24.27
N HIS A 157 6.53 13.47 23.51
CA HIS A 157 6.35 12.87 22.19
C HIS A 157 7.18 13.59 21.12
N GLN A 158 7.27 14.92 21.21
CA GLN A 158 8.15 15.72 20.35
C GLN A 158 9.63 15.41 20.62
N GLN A 159 10.01 15.18 21.88
CA GLN A 159 11.35 14.71 22.25
C GLN A 159 11.65 13.34 21.65
N LEU A 160 10.71 12.39 21.71
CA LEU A 160 10.86 11.08 21.07
C LEU A 160 11.04 11.20 19.54
N LEU A 161 10.18 11.98 18.88
CA LEU A 161 10.27 12.25 17.44
C LEU A 161 11.63 12.85 17.06
N ALA A 162 12.08 13.88 17.80
CA ALA A 162 13.37 14.50 17.58
C ALA A 162 14.53 13.51 17.80
N ALA A 163 14.44 12.66 18.82
CA ALA A 163 15.45 11.64 19.12
C ALA A 163 15.53 10.57 18.03
N MET A 164 14.42 10.23 17.37
CA MET A 164 14.37 9.22 16.30
C MET A 164 14.54 9.80 14.89
N GLN A 165 14.72 11.12 14.74
CA GLN A 165 14.77 11.79 13.44
C GLN A 165 15.85 11.21 12.50
N TYR A 166 16.97 10.75 13.06
CA TYR A 166 18.06 10.13 12.31
C TYR A 166 17.67 8.80 11.64
N ALA A 167 16.60 8.18 12.11
CA ALA A 167 16.10 6.88 11.68
C ALA A 167 14.90 6.99 10.72
N LEU A 168 14.61 8.19 10.18
CA LEU A 168 13.54 8.41 9.20
C LEU A 168 13.72 7.49 7.99
N VAL A 169 12.63 6.86 7.55
CA VAL A 169 12.54 5.99 6.37
C VAL A 169 11.84 6.78 5.26
N PRO A 170 12.58 7.55 4.44
CA PRO A 170 11.99 8.55 3.54
C PRO A 170 11.13 7.94 2.43
N GLU A 171 11.40 6.71 2.01
CA GLU A 171 10.74 6.00 0.92
C GLU A 171 9.31 5.58 1.31
N ALA A 172 9.10 5.27 2.59
CA ALA A 172 7.80 4.93 3.17
C ALA A 172 7.06 6.17 3.76
N SER A 173 7.74 7.31 3.84
CA SER A 173 7.28 8.52 4.54
C SER A 173 6.81 9.61 3.58
N ASN A 174 5.79 10.35 4.01
CA ASN A 174 5.37 11.60 3.40
C ASN A 174 4.87 12.61 4.43
N ALA A 175 4.36 13.75 3.97
CA ALA A 175 3.88 14.81 4.86
C ALA A 175 2.71 14.37 5.77
N ARG A 176 1.99 13.30 5.42
CA ARG A 176 0.83 12.81 6.17
C ARG A 176 1.17 11.68 7.13
N ARG A 177 2.19 10.89 6.85
CA ARG A 177 2.62 9.75 7.66
C ARG A 177 4.11 9.51 7.50
N GLN A 178 4.82 9.43 8.61
CA GLN A 178 6.26 9.29 8.69
C GLN A 178 6.60 8.04 9.50
N PHE A 179 7.62 7.32 9.05
CA PHE A 179 8.11 6.14 9.74
C PHE A 179 9.57 6.31 10.13
N PHE A 180 9.91 5.93 11.35
CA PHE A 180 11.27 5.96 11.87
C PHE A 180 11.66 4.57 12.37
N LEU A 181 12.71 3.98 11.80
CA LEU A 181 13.06 2.57 12.01
C LEU A 181 14.45 2.43 12.65
N GLU A 182 14.46 1.97 13.89
CA GLU A 182 15.65 1.51 14.59
C GLU A 182 15.66 -0.03 14.65
N PRO A 183 16.76 -0.68 15.08
CA PRO A 183 16.83 -2.14 15.16
C PRO A 183 15.67 -2.78 15.95
N ARG A 184 15.21 -2.13 17.02
CA ARG A 184 14.19 -2.69 17.93
C ARG A 184 12.91 -1.87 18.04
N ARG A 185 12.85 -0.72 17.39
CA ARG A 185 11.74 0.23 17.50
C ARG A 185 11.32 0.70 16.11
N LEU A 186 10.02 0.78 15.91
CA LEU A 186 9.42 1.45 14.76
C LEU A 186 8.44 2.49 15.28
N LEU A 187 8.64 3.75 14.91
CA LEU A 187 7.71 4.83 15.22
C LEU A 187 6.92 5.20 13.96
N ASP A 188 5.60 5.13 14.06
CA ASP A 188 4.65 5.56 13.04
C ASP A 188 3.98 6.87 13.50
N HIS A 189 4.24 7.95 12.79
CA HIS A 189 3.76 9.29 13.10
C HIS A 189 2.82 9.78 12.01
N CYS A 190 1.59 10.12 12.39
CA CYS A 190 0.60 10.76 11.50
C CYS A 190 0.34 12.20 11.98
N PRO A 191 1.09 13.21 11.49
CA PRO A 191 0.98 14.60 11.96
C PRO A 191 -0.45 15.14 11.93
N HIS A 192 -1.18 14.88 10.84
CA HIS A 192 -2.53 15.37 10.62
C HIS A 192 -3.59 14.76 11.56
N LEU A 193 -3.30 13.61 12.17
CA LEU A 193 -4.14 12.96 13.18
C LEU A 193 -3.59 13.16 14.60
N THR A 194 -2.52 13.96 14.73
CA THR A 194 -1.71 14.10 15.94
C THR A 194 -1.37 12.75 16.59
N GLN A 195 -1.18 11.72 15.77
CA GLN A 195 -1.07 10.35 16.24
C GLN A 195 0.37 9.85 16.21
N LEU A 196 0.77 9.16 17.27
CA LEU A 196 1.99 8.37 17.34
C LEU A 196 1.65 6.94 17.74
N VAL A 197 2.31 6.00 17.07
CA VAL A 197 2.33 4.59 17.45
C VAL A 197 3.78 4.13 17.52
N LEU A 198 4.24 3.72 18.71
CA LEU A 198 5.53 3.08 18.89
C LEU A 198 5.35 1.58 18.96
N TYR A 199 6.07 0.89 18.09
CA TYR A 199 6.18 -0.56 18.08
C TYR A 199 7.56 -0.96 18.57
N GLU A 200 7.65 -1.96 19.44
CA GLU A 200 8.92 -2.47 19.97
C GLU A 200 9.01 -3.98 19.83
N VAL A 201 10.21 -4.47 19.48
CA VAL A 201 10.50 -5.91 19.44
C VAL A 201 10.83 -6.39 20.84
N ASP A 202 10.09 -7.40 21.31
CA ASP A 202 10.28 -8.08 22.59
C ASP A 202 11.71 -8.67 22.65
N PRO A 203 12.55 -8.26 23.63
CA PRO A 203 13.92 -8.77 23.76
C PRO A 203 14.00 -10.26 24.08
N THR A 204 12.92 -10.82 24.62
CA THR A 204 12.88 -12.14 25.23
C THR A 204 12.22 -13.18 24.34
N ALA A 205 11.49 -12.75 23.32
CA ALA A 205 10.91 -13.63 22.33
C ALA A 205 12.00 -14.09 21.36
N GLY A 206 12.19 -15.41 21.24
CA GLY A 206 12.99 -15.98 20.15
C GLY A 206 12.44 -15.58 18.77
N PRO A 207 13.20 -15.82 17.68
CA PRO A 207 12.70 -15.53 16.34
C PRO A 207 11.34 -16.23 16.11
N PRO A 208 10.40 -15.60 15.38
CA PRO A 208 9.13 -16.21 15.06
C PRO A 208 9.37 -17.49 14.24
N VAL A 209 8.64 -18.56 14.60
CA VAL A 209 8.66 -19.86 13.90
C VAL A 209 7.95 -19.74 12.56
#